data_AF-A0AAV2P850-F1
#
_entry.id   AF-A0AAV2P850-F1
#
_cell.length_a   1.000
_cell.length_b   1.000
_cell.length_c   1.000
_cell.angle_alpha   90.00
_cell.angle_beta   90.00
_cell.angle_gamma   90.00
#
_symmetry.space_group_name_H-M   'P 1'
#
loop_
_entity.id
_entity.type
_entity.pdbx_description
1 polymer ?
#
loop_
_entity_poly.entity_id
_entity_poly.type
_entity_poly.pdbx_seq_one_letter_code
_entity_poly.pdbx_strand_id
1 'polypeptide(L)'
;MPKKKGKGSKLARMSDEERARYLQHRAELELESKRRKQQLIAAFTKNKLKREEAFSRLNTAKINEQWRFILRRIKCKELHENVEYLWKNFDRMIKTKDLIIRHLYNELETTDTDHRRLQEAHIQIIDRIIGIYKQKCMHLHKSFTYERNHIGTDEVNELNKVRRDLEQLCDQLQNIIFGQDKEIGSKLTQTKIQNAINIYSIVYLKEDSLSHLMQYASNEVEELWRQLNETITEYENNTGDKKKQYEYLKEQDDAHHASVAQYPKLQIQLQDTIKSLKQDTYALSQKREHSITEYKDQIVQMKKRTESLRQEFSMIQMLDATQLKKLTIISTSVLKELKRISEKSSVLISLLRMCSSLEPFSLTVQKYTLHDTGSRRAFSSSISEPFVKLDNFWKQFNYIKADNIFMKKECDKLSFENKQLRNTLRTYLLTVSRTPTARPLTSISV
;
A
#
# COMPACT_ATOMS: atom_id res chain seq x y z
N MET A 1 45.46 -87.51 70.48
CA MET A 1 46.25 -87.75 71.72
C MET A 1 47.46 -86.83 71.66
N PRO A 2 47.64 -85.90 72.63
CA PRO A 2 48.11 -86.25 73.97
C PRO A 2 47.06 -85.97 75.05
N LYS A 3 46.87 -86.93 75.96
CA LYS A 3 46.00 -86.82 77.14
C LYS A 3 46.60 -85.80 78.12
N LYS A 4 46.05 -84.59 78.17
CA LYS A 4 46.31 -83.68 79.29
C LYS A 4 45.61 -84.22 80.54
N LYS A 5 46.42 -84.80 81.43
CA LYS A 5 46.09 -85.16 82.81
C LYS A 5 45.25 -84.06 83.46
N GLY A 6 44.09 -84.45 83.98
CA GLY A 6 43.24 -83.59 84.80
C GLY A 6 44.04 -83.06 85.99
N LYS A 7 44.28 -81.74 86.00
CA LYS A 7 44.71 -81.05 87.22
C LYS A 7 43.53 -81.13 88.18
N GLY A 8 43.64 -82.05 89.14
CA GLY A 8 42.80 -82.12 90.32
C GLY A 8 42.61 -80.72 90.91
N SER A 9 41.35 -80.44 91.19
CA SER A 9 40.79 -79.19 91.70
C SER A 9 41.72 -78.44 92.66
N LYS A 10 42.43 -77.43 92.16
CA LYS A 10 43.04 -76.37 93.00
C LYS A 10 41.98 -75.66 93.86
N LEU A 11 40.71 -75.79 93.47
CA LEU A 11 39.49 -75.28 94.11
C LEU A 11 38.99 -76.15 95.28
N ALA A 12 39.57 -77.33 95.53
CA ALA A 12 39.18 -78.21 96.65
C ALA A 12 40.04 -78.01 97.91
N ARG A 13 41.04 -77.11 97.85
CA ARG A 13 42.00 -76.80 98.93
C ARG A 13 41.99 -75.33 99.37
N MET A 14 41.06 -74.55 98.83
CA MET A 14 40.93 -73.11 99.04
C MET A 14 39.65 -72.84 99.82
N SER A 15 39.64 -71.82 100.68
CA SER A 15 38.41 -71.34 101.33
C SER A 15 37.38 -70.95 100.25
N ASP A 16 36.08 -71.04 100.56
CA ASP A 16 35.00 -70.71 99.59
C ASP A 16 35.18 -69.31 98.96
N GLU A 17 35.80 -68.39 99.70
CA GLU A 17 36.11 -67.03 99.25
C GLU A 17 37.28 -66.94 98.25
N GLU A 18 38.29 -67.80 98.39
CA GLU A 18 39.42 -67.92 97.45
C GLU A 18 39.02 -68.65 96.16
N ARG A 19 38.09 -69.60 96.28
CA ARG A 19 37.47 -70.31 95.15
C ARG A 19 36.63 -69.37 94.29
N ALA A 20 35.85 -68.48 94.91
CA ALA A 20 35.11 -67.44 94.22
C ALA A 20 36.04 -66.47 93.47
N ARG A 21 37.10 -65.97 94.10
CA ARG A 21 38.07 -65.06 93.45
C ARG A 21 38.81 -65.71 92.27
N TYR A 22 39.20 -66.99 92.38
CA TYR A 22 39.86 -67.68 91.27
C TYR A 22 38.94 -67.89 90.07
N LEU A 23 37.68 -68.28 90.31
CA LEU A 23 36.68 -68.43 89.25
C LEU A 23 36.35 -67.08 88.60
N GLN A 24 36.27 -66.02 89.40
CA GLN A 24 36.08 -64.66 88.93
C GLN A 24 37.25 -64.19 88.06
N HIS A 25 38.50 -64.33 88.53
CA HIS A 25 39.69 -63.98 87.74
C HIS A 25 39.83 -64.81 86.46
N ARG A 26 39.46 -66.09 86.47
CA ARG A 26 39.43 -66.92 85.26
C ARG A 26 38.35 -66.49 84.28
N ALA A 27 37.16 -66.15 84.77
CA ALA A 27 36.09 -65.60 83.95
C ALA A 27 36.47 -64.25 83.36
N GLU A 28 37.14 -63.38 84.13
CA GLU A 28 37.68 -62.09 83.68
C GLU A 28 38.74 -62.28 82.57
N LEU A 29 39.69 -63.21 82.72
CA LEU A 29 40.67 -63.52 81.67
C LEU A 29 40.04 -64.10 80.41
N GLU A 30 39.01 -64.95 80.54
CA GLU A 30 38.31 -65.52 79.38
C GLU A 30 37.45 -64.46 78.66
N LEU A 31 36.78 -63.60 79.41
CA LEU A 31 36.06 -62.43 78.88
C LEU A 31 37.02 -61.46 78.21
N GLU A 32 38.20 -61.23 78.78
CA GLU A 32 39.22 -60.38 78.18
C GLU A 32 39.80 -61.00 76.90
N SER A 33 40.04 -62.31 76.87
CA SER A 33 40.46 -63.03 75.66
C SER A 33 39.40 -62.98 74.56
N LYS A 34 38.12 -63.20 74.91
CA LYS A 34 36.98 -63.05 73.99
C LYS A 34 36.87 -61.61 73.47
N ARG A 35 37.04 -60.61 74.34
CA ARG A 35 37.04 -59.19 73.98
C ARG A 35 38.18 -58.86 73.02
N ARG A 36 39.41 -59.34 73.27
CA ARG A 36 40.56 -59.16 72.36
C ARG A 36 40.32 -59.80 70.99
N LYS A 37 39.76 -61.02 70.95
CA LYS A 37 39.38 -61.68 69.68
C LYS A 37 38.30 -60.90 68.91
N GLN A 38 37.26 -60.44 69.61
CA GLN A 38 36.20 -59.61 69.02
C GLN A 38 36.75 -58.27 68.51
N GLN A 39 37.65 -57.63 69.26
CA GLN A 39 38.34 -56.41 68.83
C GLN A 39 39.18 -56.62 67.58
N LEU A 40 39.90 -57.74 67.49
CA LEU A 40 40.70 -58.07 66.29
C LEU A 40 39.80 -58.30 65.06
N ILE A 41 38.69 -59.04 65.22
CA ILE A 41 37.71 -59.25 64.14
C ILE A 41 37.09 -57.92 63.71
N ALA A 42 36.67 -57.09 64.67
CA ALA A 42 36.09 -55.77 64.39
C ALA A 42 37.09 -54.83 63.68
N ALA A 43 38.37 -54.87 64.05
CA ALA A 43 39.41 -54.11 63.36
C ALA A 43 39.64 -54.59 61.93
N PHE A 44 39.66 -55.91 61.71
CA PHE A 44 39.79 -56.50 60.38
C PHE A 44 38.60 -56.16 59.48
N THR A 45 37.37 -56.31 59.97
CA THR A 45 36.15 -55.99 59.20
C THR A 45 36.08 -54.50 58.89
N LYS A 46 36.42 -53.62 59.84
CA LYS A 46 36.50 -52.17 59.62
C LYS A 46 37.53 -51.82 58.54
N ASN A 47 38.70 -52.46 58.55
CA ASN A 47 39.72 -52.23 57.52
C ASN A 47 39.32 -52.76 56.14
N LYS A 48 38.67 -53.92 56.09
CA LYS A 48 38.13 -54.48 54.84
C LYS A 48 37.05 -53.57 54.25
N LEU A 49 36.12 -53.12 55.08
CA LEU A 49 35.04 -52.21 54.69
C LEU A 49 35.59 -50.86 54.19
N LYS A 50 36.58 -50.28 54.88
CA LYS A 50 37.27 -49.07 54.41
C LYS A 50 37.93 -49.24 53.04
N ARG A 51 38.57 -50.39 52.79
CA ARG A 51 39.17 -50.67 51.47
C ARG A 51 38.10 -50.81 50.40
N GLU A 52 37.02 -51.54 50.68
CA GLU A 52 35.91 -51.72 49.76
C GLU A 52 35.21 -50.39 49.44
N GLU A 53 34.99 -49.54 50.45
CA GLU A 53 34.47 -48.18 50.26
C GLU A 53 35.40 -47.34 49.37
N ALA A 54 36.72 -47.41 49.58
CA ALA A 54 37.68 -46.69 48.75
C ALA A 54 37.65 -47.18 47.29
N PHE A 55 37.61 -48.49 47.06
CA PHE A 55 37.47 -49.06 45.71
C PHE A 55 36.13 -48.71 45.06
N SER A 56 35.02 -48.73 45.81
CA SER A 56 33.71 -48.34 45.31
C SER A 56 33.69 -46.87 44.88
N ARG A 57 34.29 -45.96 45.66
CA ARG A 57 34.46 -44.55 45.30
C ARG A 57 35.29 -44.39 44.03
N LEU A 58 36.42 -45.10 43.92
CA LEU A 58 37.29 -45.05 42.75
C LEU A 58 36.59 -45.57 41.49
N ASN A 59 35.98 -46.76 41.57
CA ASN A 59 35.28 -47.38 40.45
C ASN A 59 34.15 -46.49 39.95
N THR A 60 33.44 -45.85 40.86
CA THR A 60 32.36 -44.97 40.45
C THR A 60 32.87 -43.65 39.88
N ALA A 61 33.98 -43.09 40.38
CA ALA A 61 34.63 -41.96 39.72
C ALA A 61 35.01 -42.32 38.26
N LYS A 62 35.58 -43.51 38.03
CA LYS A 62 35.91 -44.02 36.70
C LYS A 62 34.68 -44.17 35.80
N ILE A 63 33.62 -44.82 36.29
CA ILE A 63 32.37 -45.00 35.55
C ILE A 63 31.73 -43.64 35.21
N ASN A 64 31.68 -42.71 36.17
CA ASN A 64 31.14 -41.37 35.91
C ASN A 64 31.96 -40.61 34.87
N GLU A 65 33.29 -40.77 34.87
CA GLU A 65 34.13 -40.13 33.85
C GLU A 65 33.89 -40.70 32.46
N GLN A 66 33.77 -42.03 32.34
CA GLN A 66 33.38 -42.67 31.08
C GLN A 66 31.99 -42.19 30.60
N TRP A 67 31.02 -42.08 31.49
CA TRP A 67 29.70 -41.54 31.15
C TRP A 67 29.77 -40.07 30.73
N ARG A 68 30.55 -39.22 31.41
CA ARG A 68 30.77 -37.83 30.99
C ARG A 68 31.36 -37.77 29.59
N PHE A 69 32.35 -38.61 29.30
CA PHE A 69 32.98 -38.66 27.98
C PHE A 69 31.96 -39.05 26.90
N ILE A 70 31.19 -40.11 27.11
CA ILE A 70 30.15 -40.57 26.17
C ILE A 70 29.08 -39.48 25.97
N LEU A 71 28.54 -38.91 27.05
CA LEU A 71 27.50 -37.89 26.99
C LEU A 71 28.00 -36.61 26.31
N ARG A 72 29.23 -36.17 26.57
CA ARG A 72 29.85 -35.03 25.86
C ARG A 72 29.95 -35.34 24.37
N ARG A 73 30.41 -36.53 23.99
CA ARG A 73 30.52 -36.92 22.58
C ARG A 73 29.17 -36.89 21.87
N ILE A 74 28.13 -37.43 22.51
CA ILE A 74 26.76 -37.39 21.98
C ILE A 74 26.27 -35.95 21.86
N LYS A 75 26.44 -35.13 22.92
CA LYS A 75 25.97 -33.74 22.92
C LYS A 75 26.71 -32.87 21.90
N CYS A 76 28.01 -33.08 21.72
CA CYS A 76 28.79 -32.39 20.69
C CYS A 76 28.29 -32.75 19.29
N LYS A 77 27.96 -34.02 19.03
CA LYS A 77 27.38 -34.44 17.75
C LYS A 77 26.02 -33.80 17.50
N GLU A 78 25.13 -33.85 18.50
CA GLU A 78 23.79 -33.23 18.43
C GLU A 78 23.88 -31.71 18.20
N LEU A 79 24.79 -31.01 18.91
CA LEU A 79 25.02 -29.59 18.71
C LEU A 79 25.54 -29.28 17.31
N HIS A 80 26.45 -30.11 16.79
CA HIS A 80 26.97 -29.96 15.43
C HIS A 80 25.85 -30.12 14.38
N GLU A 81 25.03 -31.16 14.49
CA GLU A 81 23.89 -31.40 13.60
C GLU A 81 22.88 -30.24 13.65
N ASN A 82 22.59 -29.71 14.85
CA ASN A 82 21.70 -28.55 15.01
C ASN A 82 22.28 -27.27 14.36
N VAL A 83 23.57 -27.00 14.55
CA VAL A 83 24.24 -25.84 13.94
C VAL A 83 24.27 -25.98 12.42
N GLU A 84 24.56 -27.18 11.91
CA GLU A 84 24.54 -27.46 10.47
C GLU A 84 23.14 -27.27 9.87
N TYR A 85 22.09 -27.73 10.56
CA TYR A 85 20.71 -27.51 10.15
C TYR A 85 20.36 -26.01 10.10
N LEU A 86 20.70 -25.26 11.16
CA LEU A 86 20.48 -23.82 11.21
C LEU A 86 21.23 -23.11 10.08
N TRP A 87 22.50 -23.46 9.87
CA TRP A 87 23.31 -22.90 8.80
C TRP A 87 22.69 -23.14 7.41
N LYS A 88 22.28 -24.38 7.11
CA LYS A 88 21.59 -24.70 5.83
C LYS A 88 20.28 -23.93 5.68
N ASN A 89 19.52 -23.78 6.75
CA ASN A 89 18.27 -23.03 6.72
C ASN A 89 18.51 -21.53 6.47
N PHE A 90 19.51 -20.94 7.13
CA PHE A 90 19.91 -19.56 6.90
C PHE A 90 20.41 -19.33 5.48
N ASP A 91 21.28 -20.21 4.96
CA ASP A 91 21.79 -20.14 3.59
C ASP A 91 20.65 -20.19 2.56
N ARG A 92 19.69 -21.12 2.73
CA ARG A 92 18.49 -21.18 1.88
C ARG A 92 17.67 -19.90 1.97
N MET A 93 17.47 -19.36 3.17
CA MET A 93 16.71 -18.13 3.36
C MET A 93 17.40 -16.94 2.70
N ILE A 94 18.72 -16.80 2.83
CA ILE A 94 19.52 -15.75 2.19
C ILE A 94 19.38 -15.87 0.67
N LYS A 95 19.61 -17.05 0.10
CA LYS A 95 19.46 -17.28 -1.35
C LYS A 95 18.06 -16.93 -1.86
N THR A 96 17.03 -17.26 -1.10
CA THR A 96 15.63 -16.92 -1.46
C THR A 96 15.41 -15.41 -1.42
N LYS A 97 15.91 -14.73 -0.39
CA LYS A 97 15.82 -13.26 -0.28
C LYS A 97 16.60 -12.58 -1.40
N ASP A 98 17.80 -13.05 -1.73
CA ASP A 98 18.61 -12.50 -2.83
C ASP A 98 17.93 -12.69 -4.19
N LEU A 99 17.24 -13.81 -4.41
CA LEU A 99 16.43 -14.04 -5.60
C LEU A 99 15.28 -13.03 -5.68
N ILE A 100 14.56 -12.80 -4.58
CA ILE A 100 13.47 -11.82 -4.52
C ILE A 100 14.01 -10.41 -4.75
N ILE A 101 15.11 -10.02 -4.11
CA ILE A 101 15.74 -8.70 -4.30
C ILE A 101 16.13 -8.50 -5.77
N ARG A 102 16.72 -9.50 -6.41
CA ARG A 102 17.10 -9.42 -7.84
C ARG A 102 15.86 -9.29 -8.74
N HIS A 103 14.80 -10.02 -8.44
CA HIS A 103 13.55 -9.92 -9.18
C HIS A 103 12.93 -8.52 -9.05
N LEU A 104 12.84 -7.99 -7.83
CA LEU A 104 12.33 -6.65 -7.57
C LEU A 104 13.20 -5.57 -8.24
N TYR A 105 14.53 -5.76 -8.26
CA TYR A 105 15.44 -4.83 -8.95
C TYR A 105 15.17 -4.81 -10.46
N ASN A 106 15.00 -5.99 -11.08
CA ASN A 106 14.66 -6.08 -12.50
C ASN A 106 13.28 -5.48 -12.80
N GLU A 107 12.28 -5.74 -11.96
CA GLU A 107 10.96 -5.12 -12.11
C GLU A 107 11.04 -3.59 -11.99
N LEU A 108 11.84 -3.07 -11.04
CA LEU A 108 12.06 -1.64 -10.90
C LEU A 108 12.75 -1.04 -12.14
N GLU A 109 13.76 -1.72 -12.70
CA GLU A 109 14.44 -1.29 -13.91
C GLU A 109 13.48 -1.27 -15.11
N THR A 110 12.69 -2.33 -15.31
CA THR A 110 11.70 -2.38 -16.40
C THR A 110 10.66 -1.28 -16.27
N THR A 111 10.09 -1.08 -15.07
CA THR A 111 9.10 -0.03 -14.82
C THR A 111 9.66 1.38 -15.00
N ASP A 112 10.92 1.62 -14.60
CA ASP A 112 11.60 2.90 -14.87
C ASP A 112 11.80 3.10 -16.38
N THR A 113 12.22 2.07 -17.12
CA THR A 113 12.39 2.17 -18.58
C THR A 113 11.07 2.47 -19.30
N ASP A 114 9.97 1.84 -18.87
CA ASP A 114 8.65 2.07 -19.44
C ASP A 114 8.11 3.45 -19.07
N HIS A 115 8.36 3.93 -17.85
CA HIS A 115 8.01 5.29 -17.44
C HIS A 115 8.74 6.33 -18.31
N ARG A 116 10.05 6.17 -18.53
CA ARG A 116 10.83 7.07 -19.40
C ARG A 116 10.31 7.06 -20.84
N ARG A 117 10.01 5.88 -21.40
CA ARG A 117 9.43 5.75 -22.75
C ARG A 117 8.08 6.45 -22.87
N LEU A 118 7.21 6.28 -21.87
CA LEU A 118 5.91 6.95 -21.84
C LEU A 118 6.07 8.47 -21.79
N GLN A 119 6.99 8.96 -20.95
CA GLN A 119 7.28 10.38 -20.84
C GLN A 119 7.83 10.95 -22.15
N GLU A 120 8.76 10.24 -22.80
CA GLU A 120 9.31 10.62 -24.09
C GLU A 120 8.21 10.68 -25.17
N ALA A 121 7.35 9.66 -25.26
CA ALA A 121 6.22 9.66 -26.18
C ALA A 121 5.25 10.82 -25.93
N HIS A 122 4.97 11.14 -24.66
CA HIS A 122 4.12 12.26 -24.29
C HIS A 122 4.74 13.61 -24.70
N ILE A 123 6.04 13.80 -24.48
CA ILE A 123 6.77 15.00 -24.91
C ILE A 123 6.71 15.13 -26.43
N GLN A 124 6.96 14.05 -27.18
CA GLN A 124 6.87 14.06 -28.65
C GLN A 124 5.46 14.44 -29.15
N ILE A 125 4.41 13.98 -28.47
CA ILE A 125 3.02 14.36 -28.80
C ILE A 125 2.80 15.86 -28.54
N ILE A 126 3.26 16.37 -27.40
CA ILE A 126 3.16 17.80 -27.08
C ILE A 126 3.91 18.64 -28.11
N ASP A 127 5.14 18.26 -28.47
CA ASP A 127 5.93 18.96 -29.48
C ASP A 127 5.24 18.98 -30.84
N ARG A 128 4.61 17.86 -31.22
CA ARG A 128 3.80 17.78 -32.44
C ARG A 128 2.61 18.74 -32.40
N ILE A 129 1.88 18.79 -31.29
CA ILE A 129 0.76 19.72 -31.09
C ILE A 129 1.26 21.16 -31.21
N ILE A 130 2.32 21.52 -30.47
CA ILE A 130 2.94 22.84 -30.53
C ILE A 130 3.34 23.19 -31.96
N GLY A 131 3.94 22.26 -32.70
CA GLY A 131 4.30 22.43 -34.10
C GLY A 131 3.11 22.76 -35.01
N ILE A 132 2.00 22.02 -34.87
CA ILE A 132 0.77 22.25 -35.64
C ILE A 132 0.19 23.63 -35.32
N TYR A 133 0.09 24.00 -34.04
CA TYR A 133 -0.45 25.30 -33.63
C TYR A 133 0.45 26.45 -34.06
N LYS A 134 1.77 26.27 -34.03
CA LYS A 134 2.73 27.25 -34.55
C LYS A 134 2.51 27.49 -36.05
N GLN A 135 2.35 26.44 -36.85
CA GLN A 135 2.05 26.56 -38.28
C GLN A 135 0.72 27.28 -38.51
N LYS A 136 -0.32 26.95 -37.76
CA LYS A 136 -1.63 27.61 -37.84
C LYS A 136 -1.54 29.10 -37.50
N CYS A 137 -0.84 29.47 -36.43
CA CYS A 137 -0.61 30.86 -36.06
C CYS A 137 0.18 31.62 -37.13
N MET A 138 1.22 31.00 -37.71
CA MET A 138 1.98 31.61 -38.80
C MET A 138 1.12 31.84 -40.05
N HIS A 139 0.27 30.88 -40.42
CA HIS A 139 -0.64 31.02 -41.55
C HIS A 139 -1.67 32.12 -41.31
N LEU A 140 -2.30 32.14 -40.13
CA LEU A 140 -3.27 33.17 -39.76
C LEU A 140 -2.63 34.56 -39.76
N HIS A 141 -1.41 34.68 -39.20
CA HIS A 141 -0.68 35.93 -39.21
C HIS A 141 -0.36 36.39 -40.64
N LYS A 142 0.13 35.50 -41.51
CA LYS A 142 0.40 35.81 -42.92
C LYS A 142 -0.85 36.27 -43.66
N SER A 143 -1.97 35.56 -43.52
CA SER A 143 -3.25 35.93 -44.13
C SER A 143 -3.73 37.28 -43.62
N PHE A 144 -3.69 37.52 -42.31
CA PHE A 144 -4.05 38.80 -41.73
C PHE A 144 -3.17 39.95 -42.25
N THR A 145 -1.84 39.76 -42.31
CA THR A 145 -0.94 40.78 -42.85
C THR A 145 -1.17 41.04 -44.34
N TYR A 146 -1.51 40.01 -45.10
CA TYR A 146 -1.84 40.14 -46.52
C TYR A 146 -3.12 40.96 -46.70
N GLU A 147 -4.22 40.57 -46.04
CA GLU A 147 -5.49 41.29 -46.11
C GLU A 147 -5.37 42.73 -45.63
N ARG A 148 -4.65 42.96 -44.53
CA ARG A 148 -4.38 44.31 -44.03
C ARG A 148 -3.67 45.17 -45.07
N ASN A 149 -2.68 44.61 -45.77
CA ASN A 149 -1.94 45.34 -46.78
C ASN A 149 -2.80 45.55 -48.03
N HIS A 150 -3.49 44.52 -48.52
CA HIS A 150 -4.42 44.62 -49.66
C HIS A 150 -5.46 45.75 -49.46
N ILE A 151 -6.12 45.78 -48.31
CA ILE A 151 -7.08 46.84 -47.98
C ILE A 151 -6.36 48.19 -47.86
N GLY A 152 -5.27 48.23 -47.08
CA GLY A 152 -4.58 49.48 -46.75
C GLY A 152 -3.90 50.16 -47.92
N THR A 153 -3.44 49.40 -48.92
CA THR A 153 -2.77 49.92 -50.12
C THR A 153 -3.66 49.85 -51.33
N ASP A 154 -4.12 48.66 -51.72
CA ASP A 154 -4.65 48.43 -53.05
C ASP A 154 -6.07 49.00 -53.16
N GLU A 155 -6.95 48.68 -52.20
CA GLU A 155 -8.31 49.21 -52.19
C GLU A 155 -8.34 50.73 -51.97
N VAL A 156 -7.51 51.25 -51.06
CA VAL A 156 -7.39 52.70 -50.84
C VAL A 156 -6.88 53.41 -52.10
N ASN A 157 -5.92 52.82 -52.82
CA ASN A 157 -5.41 53.40 -54.06
C ASN A 157 -6.47 53.41 -55.18
N GLU A 158 -7.23 52.32 -55.33
CA GLU A 158 -8.34 52.26 -56.29
C GLU A 158 -9.45 53.26 -55.94
N LEU A 159 -9.84 53.38 -54.66
CA LEU A 159 -10.79 54.41 -54.21
C LEU A 159 -10.31 55.82 -54.52
N ASN A 160 -9.02 56.10 -54.30
CA ASN A 160 -8.43 57.39 -54.62
C ASN A 160 -8.43 57.67 -56.13
N LYS A 161 -8.23 56.64 -56.96
CA LYS A 161 -8.30 56.76 -58.42
C LYS A 161 -9.72 57.06 -58.88
N VAL A 162 -10.71 56.29 -58.44
CA VAL A 162 -12.12 56.53 -58.77
C VAL A 162 -12.56 57.93 -58.33
N ARG A 163 -12.14 58.38 -57.14
CA ARG A 163 -12.42 59.75 -56.68
C ARG A 163 -11.85 60.80 -57.62
N ARG A 164 -10.59 60.67 -58.06
CA ARG A 164 -9.99 61.61 -59.03
C ARG A 164 -10.71 61.59 -60.37
N ASP A 165 -11.08 60.41 -60.86
CA ASP A 165 -11.81 60.27 -62.13
C ASP A 165 -13.19 60.95 -62.05
N LEU A 166 -13.89 60.80 -60.91
CA LEU A 166 -15.16 61.48 -60.64
C LEU A 166 -15.00 63.01 -60.55
N GLU A 167 -13.99 63.50 -59.84
CA GLU A 167 -13.67 64.93 -59.76
C GLU A 167 -13.44 65.51 -61.17
N GLN A 168 -12.68 64.81 -62.01
CA GLN A 168 -12.42 65.23 -63.39
C GLN A 168 -13.69 65.25 -64.26
N LEU A 169 -14.58 64.26 -64.10
CA LEU A 169 -15.86 64.22 -64.82
C LEU A 169 -16.78 65.36 -64.39
N CYS A 170 -16.83 65.68 -63.09
CA CYS A 170 -17.57 66.82 -62.57
C CYS A 170 -17.06 68.14 -63.19
N ASP A 171 -15.75 68.34 -63.24
CA ASP A 171 -15.14 69.53 -63.86
C ASP A 171 -15.47 69.63 -65.36
N GLN A 172 -15.44 68.50 -66.09
CA GLN A 172 -15.83 68.46 -67.50
C GLN A 172 -17.30 68.83 -67.70
N LEU A 173 -18.21 68.29 -66.89
CA LEU A 173 -19.63 68.62 -66.95
C LEU A 173 -19.86 70.10 -66.65
N GLN A 174 -19.17 70.66 -65.66
CA GLN A 174 -19.26 72.08 -65.33
C GLN A 174 -18.82 72.97 -66.50
N ASN A 175 -17.77 72.58 -67.22
CA ASN A 175 -17.33 73.28 -68.43
C ASN A 175 -18.35 73.19 -69.58
N ILE A 176 -18.98 72.02 -69.78
CA ILE A 176 -20.02 71.83 -70.80
C ILE A 176 -21.24 72.70 -70.48
N ILE A 177 -21.72 72.69 -69.23
CA ILE A 177 -22.86 73.51 -68.80
C ILE A 177 -22.57 74.99 -69.05
N PHE A 178 -21.39 75.47 -68.66
CA PHE A 178 -20.99 76.86 -68.91
C PHE A 178 -20.94 77.20 -70.42
N GLY A 179 -20.45 76.28 -71.26
CA GLY A 179 -20.45 76.44 -72.71
C GLY A 179 -21.85 76.53 -73.31
N GLN A 180 -22.76 75.65 -72.88
CA GLN A 180 -24.16 75.65 -73.30
C GLN A 180 -24.88 76.94 -72.89
N ASP A 181 -24.69 77.41 -71.66
CA ASP A 181 -25.29 78.66 -71.17
C ASP A 181 -24.85 79.87 -72.02
N LYS A 182 -23.58 79.90 -72.43
CA LYS A 182 -23.06 80.96 -73.30
C LYS A 182 -23.67 80.91 -74.71
N GLU A 183 -23.84 79.72 -75.27
CA GLU A 183 -24.47 79.53 -76.59
C GLU A 183 -25.95 79.93 -76.57
N ILE A 184 -26.69 79.53 -75.54
CA ILE A 184 -28.08 79.93 -75.32
C ILE A 184 -28.18 81.46 -75.22
N GLY A 185 -27.28 82.10 -74.47
CA GLY A 185 -27.20 83.55 -74.38
C GLY A 185 -27.00 84.23 -75.74
N SER A 186 -26.10 83.70 -76.59
CA SER A 186 -25.86 84.24 -77.94
C SER A 186 -27.08 84.10 -78.86
N LYS A 187 -27.71 82.91 -78.90
CA LYS A 187 -28.92 82.68 -79.71
C LYS A 187 -30.05 83.62 -79.30
N LEU A 188 -30.25 83.84 -78.00
CA LEU A 188 -31.25 84.78 -77.50
C LEU A 188 -31.01 86.21 -78.00
N THR A 189 -29.75 86.67 -78.05
CA THR A 189 -29.43 88.00 -78.59
C THR A 189 -29.66 88.10 -80.11
N GLN A 190 -29.35 87.05 -80.86
CA GLN A 190 -29.57 86.99 -82.31
C GLN A 190 -31.06 87.04 -82.68
N THR A 191 -31.90 86.27 -81.98
CA THR A 191 -33.35 86.28 -82.18
C THR A 191 -33.97 87.66 -81.91
N LYS A 192 -33.47 88.38 -80.90
CA LYS A 192 -33.91 89.76 -80.62
C LYS A 192 -33.60 90.71 -81.77
N ILE A 193 -32.44 90.58 -82.42
CA ILE A 193 -32.05 91.41 -83.58
C ILE A 193 -32.90 91.07 -84.80
N GLN A 194 -33.14 89.78 -85.08
CA GLN A 194 -33.95 89.35 -86.24
C GLN A 194 -35.39 89.85 -86.14
N ASN A 195 -35.99 89.84 -84.94
CA ASN A 195 -37.34 90.35 -84.73
C ASN A 195 -37.44 91.87 -85.01
N ALA A 196 -36.37 92.64 -84.76
CA ALA A 196 -36.36 94.08 -85.07
C ALA A 196 -36.33 94.35 -86.59
N ILE A 197 -35.66 93.49 -87.37
CA ILE A 197 -35.57 93.60 -88.83
C ILE A 197 -36.91 93.27 -89.51
N ASN A 198 -37.59 92.23 -89.04
CA ASN A 198 -38.87 91.80 -89.61
C ASN A 198 -39.98 92.86 -89.47
N ILE A 199 -39.96 93.68 -88.40
CA ILE A 199 -40.93 94.76 -88.19
C ILE A 199 -40.78 95.88 -89.25
N TYR A 200 -39.56 96.14 -89.73
CA TYR A 200 -39.31 97.18 -90.75
C TYR A 200 -39.73 96.74 -92.16
N SER A 201 -39.69 95.45 -92.46
CA SER A 201 -39.91 94.91 -93.82
C SER A 201 -41.41 94.84 -94.21
N ILE A 202 -42.32 94.78 -93.23
CA ILE A 202 -43.77 94.67 -93.45
C ILE A 202 -44.41 95.97 -93.99
N VAL A 203 -43.75 97.12 -93.84
CA VAL A 203 -44.33 98.43 -94.22
C VAL A 203 -44.18 98.76 -95.72
N TYR A 204 -43.29 98.09 -96.46
CA TYR A 204 -42.91 98.52 -97.81
C TYR A 204 -43.55 97.74 -98.98
N LEU A 205 -44.09 96.54 -98.75
CA LEU A 205 -44.48 95.62 -99.84
C LEU A 205 -46.01 95.48 -99.98
N LYS A 206 -46.72 96.61 -99.84
CA LYS A 206 -48.14 96.79 -100.22
C LYS A 206 -48.30 97.24 -101.69
N GLU A 207 -47.20 97.61 -102.33
CA GLU A 207 -47.00 97.78 -103.77
C GLU A 207 -46.61 96.38 -104.33
N ASP A 208 -47.20 95.72 -105.32
CA ASP A 208 -48.29 96.06 -106.22
C ASP A 208 -48.56 94.82 -107.11
N SER A 209 -49.66 94.12 -106.88
CA SER A 209 -50.43 93.38 -107.90
C SER A 209 -49.81 92.22 -108.74
N LEU A 210 -48.53 91.86 -108.65
CA LEU A 210 -47.94 90.75 -109.47
C LEU A 210 -47.97 89.33 -108.84
N SER A 211 -48.28 89.19 -107.55
CA SER A 211 -48.23 87.89 -106.83
C SER A 211 -49.40 86.94 -107.09
N HIS A 212 -50.51 87.41 -107.66
CA HIS A 212 -51.75 86.63 -107.75
C HIS A 212 -51.72 85.46 -108.75
N LEU A 213 -50.80 85.47 -109.71
CA LEU A 213 -50.71 84.40 -110.73
C LEU A 213 -49.75 83.25 -110.35
N MET A 214 -48.81 83.49 -109.43
CA MET A 214 -47.87 82.45 -108.94
C MET A 214 -48.43 81.60 -107.78
N GLN A 215 -49.38 82.14 -107.01
CA GLN A 215 -49.91 81.49 -105.81
C GLN A 215 -50.83 80.28 -106.09
N TYR A 216 -51.44 80.22 -107.27
CA TYR A 216 -52.34 79.13 -107.63
C TYR A 216 -51.61 77.81 -107.91
N ALA A 217 -50.46 77.85 -108.59
CA ALA A 217 -49.70 76.65 -108.95
C ALA A 217 -48.85 76.09 -107.79
N SER A 218 -48.46 76.94 -106.82
CA SER A 218 -47.66 76.53 -105.65
C SER A 218 -48.50 75.79 -104.60
N ASN A 219 -49.74 76.21 -104.38
CA ASN A 219 -50.61 75.66 -103.35
C ASN A 219 -51.01 74.19 -103.63
N GLU A 220 -51.16 73.79 -104.89
CA GLU A 220 -51.57 72.43 -105.26
C GLU A 220 -50.46 71.38 -104.98
N VAL A 221 -49.19 71.78 -105.16
CA VAL A 221 -48.03 70.90 -104.96
C VAL A 221 -47.66 70.78 -103.47
N GLU A 222 -47.79 71.86 -102.71
CA GLU A 222 -47.60 71.83 -101.25
C GLU A 222 -48.64 70.95 -100.54
N GLU A 223 -49.88 70.93 -101.03
CA GLU A 223 -50.96 70.16 -100.42
C GLU A 223 -50.73 68.64 -100.55
N LEU A 224 -50.30 68.17 -101.73
CA LEU A 224 -49.97 66.75 -101.94
C LEU A 224 -48.72 66.30 -101.17
N TRP A 225 -47.74 67.18 -101.00
CA TRP A 225 -46.54 66.86 -100.22
C TRP A 225 -46.86 66.82 -98.71
N ARG A 226 -47.73 67.70 -98.20
CA ARG A 226 -48.19 67.62 -96.80
C ARG A 226 -48.86 66.27 -96.49
N GLN A 227 -49.73 65.78 -97.37
CA GLN A 227 -50.46 64.52 -97.17
C GLN A 227 -49.56 63.27 -97.15
N LEU A 228 -48.54 63.21 -98.02
CA LEU A 228 -47.60 62.08 -98.03
C LEU A 228 -46.69 62.09 -96.79
N ASN A 229 -46.26 63.26 -96.32
CA ASN A 229 -45.39 63.34 -95.15
C ASN A 229 -46.15 63.07 -93.84
N GLU A 230 -47.43 63.47 -93.76
CA GLU A 230 -48.33 63.12 -92.65
C GLU A 230 -48.56 61.61 -92.57
N THR A 231 -48.79 60.93 -93.69
CA THR A 231 -48.99 59.46 -93.70
C THR A 231 -47.73 58.68 -93.33
N ILE A 232 -46.53 59.15 -93.72
CA ILE A 232 -45.26 58.52 -93.32
C ILE A 232 -45.00 58.71 -91.82
N THR A 233 -45.16 59.93 -91.31
CA THR A 233 -44.96 60.21 -89.88
C THR A 233 -45.99 59.50 -89.00
N GLU A 234 -47.24 59.38 -89.46
CA GLU A 234 -48.27 58.59 -88.77
C GLU A 234 -47.92 57.09 -88.75
N TYR A 235 -47.39 56.53 -89.83
CA TYR A 235 -46.95 55.13 -89.86
C TYR A 235 -45.75 54.88 -88.94
N GLU A 236 -44.72 55.73 -88.98
CA GLU A 236 -43.53 55.62 -88.14
C GLU A 236 -43.86 55.80 -86.64
N ASN A 237 -44.73 56.75 -86.30
CA ASN A 237 -45.20 56.92 -84.92
C ASN A 237 -46.03 55.72 -84.45
N ASN A 238 -46.90 55.17 -85.31
CA ASN A 238 -47.76 54.03 -84.95
C ASN A 238 -47.01 52.68 -84.89
N THR A 239 -45.86 52.53 -85.56
CA THR A 239 -45.06 51.28 -85.57
C THR A 239 -43.76 51.34 -84.76
N GLY A 240 -43.25 52.54 -84.43
CA GLY A 240 -42.00 52.71 -83.69
C GLY A 240 -42.00 52.07 -82.30
N ASP A 241 -43.07 52.26 -81.52
CA ASP A 241 -43.17 51.70 -80.18
C ASP A 241 -43.33 50.17 -80.20
N LYS A 242 -44.05 49.63 -81.17
CA LYS A 242 -44.18 48.18 -81.37
C LYS A 242 -42.86 47.53 -81.75
N LYS A 243 -42.03 48.20 -82.57
CA LYS A 243 -40.70 47.72 -82.96
C LYS A 243 -39.74 47.68 -81.76
N LYS A 244 -39.74 48.72 -80.93
CA LYS A 244 -38.94 48.75 -79.68
C LYS A 244 -39.35 47.64 -78.70
N GLN A 245 -40.65 47.41 -78.53
CA GLN A 245 -41.15 46.30 -77.69
C GLN A 245 -40.73 44.93 -78.22
N TYR A 246 -40.77 44.73 -79.54
CA TYR A 246 -40.33 43.48 -80.16
C TYR A 246 -38.82 43.23 -79.95
N GLU A 247 -37.98 44.25 -80.17
CA GLU A 247 -36.52 44.13 -79.95
C GLU A 247 -36.18 43.83 -78.48
N TYR A 248 -36.86 44.49 -77.53
CA TYR A 248 -36.70 44.22 -76.10
C TYR A 248 -37.11 42.78 -75.71
N LEU A 249 -38.26 42.32 -76.21
CA LEU A 249 -38.72 40.95 -75.94
C LEU A 249 -37.80 39.91 -76.55
N LYS A 250 -37.23 40.19 -77.73
CA LYS A 250 -36.26 39.32 -78.39
C LYS A 250 -34.95 39.21 -77.59
N GLU A 251 -34.41 40.33 -77.09
CA GLU A 251 -33.22 40.30 -76.23
C GLU A 251 -33.45 39.52 -74.93
N GLN A 252 -34.64 39.66 -74.31
CA GLN A 252 -34.99 38.85 -73.15
C GLN A 252 -35.06 37.36 -73.47
N ASP A 253 -35.69 36.99 -74.59
CA ASP A 253 -35.83 35.59 -75.01
C ASP A 253 -34.46 34.97 -75.32
N ASP A 254 -33.58 35.70 -76.01
CA ASP A 254 -32.19 35.28 -76.27
C ASP A 254 -31.39 35.08 -74.96
N ALA A 255 -31.56 35.98 -73.98
CA ALA A 255 -30.93 35.86 -72.66
C ALA A 255 -31.47 34.65 -71.86
N HIS A 256 -32.78 34.39 -71.93
CA HIS A 256 -33.39 33.22 -71.31
C HIS A 256 -32.92 31.93 -71.99
N HIS A 257 -32.81 31.88 -73.31
CA HIS A 257 -32.26 30.74 -74.04
C HIS A 257 -30.82 30.43 -73.65
N ALA A 258 -29.98 31.46 -73.51
CA ALA A 258 -28.59 31.29 -73.06
C ALA A 258 -28.48 30.75 -71.62
N SER A 259 -29.39 31.17 -70.73
CA SER A 259 -29.49 30.64 -69.36
C SER A 259 -29.98 29.19 -69.34
N VAL A 260 -31.02 28.87 -70.12
CA VAL A 260 -31.61 27.52 -70.19
C VAL A 260 -30.63 26.49 -70.72
N ALA A 261 -29.76 26.87 -71.65
CA ALA A 261 -28.72 25.99 -72.20
C ALA A 261 -27.69 25.50 -71.15
N GLN A 262 -27.59 26.17 -69.99
CA GLN A 262 -26.64 25.78 -68.92
C GLN A 262 -27.21 24.74 -67.95
N TYR A 263 -28.54 24.64 -67.82
CA TYR A 263 -29.19 23.75 -66.86
C TYR A 263 -28.89 22.25 -67.06
N PRO A 264 -28.81 21.69 -68.28
CA PRO A 264 -28.49 20.27 -68.46
C PRO A 264 -27.08 19.91 -67.95
N LYS A 265 -26.09 20.79 -68.13
CA LYS A 265 -24.73 20.58 -67.61
C LYS A 265 -24.72 20.60 -66.08
N LEU A 266 -25.42 21.55 -65.47
CA LEU A 266 -25.56 21.63 -64.02
C LEU A 266 -26.30 20.41 -63.46
N GLN A 267 -27.35 19.95 -64.14
CA GLN A 267 -28.10 18.77 -63.75
C GLN A 267 -27.23 17.50 -63.74
N ILE A 268 -26.39 17.30 -64.77
CA ILE A 268 -25.45 16.16 -64.81
C ILE A 268 -24.45 16.22 -63.65
N GLN A 269 -23.85 17.39 -63.39
CA GLN A 269 -22.92 17.58 -62.27
C GLN A 269 -23.58 17.32 -60.91
N LEU A 270 -24.80 17.82 -60.70
CA LEU A 270 -25.57 17.57 -59.49
C LEU A 270 -25.93 16.08 -59.35
N GLN A 271 -26.20 15.40 -60.46
CA GLN A 271 -26.54 13.98 -60.42
C GLN A 271 -25.32 13.09 -60.12
N ASP A 272 -24.15 13.44 -60.66
CA ASP A 272 -22.88 12.76 -60.36
C ASP A 272 -22.46 12.97 -58.90
N THR A 273 -22.59 14.19 -58.38
CA THR A 273 -22.31 14.48 -56.96
C THR A 273 -23.26 13.75 -56.03
N ILE A 274 -24.57 13.69 -56.35
CA ILE A 274 -25.53 12.87 -55.59
C ILE A 274 -25.13 11.39 -55.61
N LYS A 275 -24.65 10.88 -56.74
CA LYS A 275 -24.23 9.48 -56.87
C LYS A 275 -22.98 9.19 -56.03
N SER A 276 -21.97 10.07 -56.05
CA SER A 276 -20.77 9.89 -55.23
C SER A 276 -21.10 9.98 -53.74
N LEU A 277 -21.89 10.97 -53.33
CA LEU A 277 -22.30 11.12 -51.93
C LEU A 277 -23.08 9.90 -51.42
N LYS A 278 -23.93 9.30 -52.26
CA LYS A 278 -24.62 8.05 -51.91
C LYS A 278 -23.64 6.88 -51.71
N GLN A 279 -22.62 6.74 -52.56
CA GLN A 279 -21.59 5.71 -52.41
C GLN A 279 -20.75 5.92 -51.14
N ASP A 280 -20.33 7.16 -50.88
CA ASP A 280 -19.56 7.51 -49.69
C ASP A 280 -20.37 7.26 -48.41
N THR A 281 -21.65 7.62 -48.41
CA THR A 281 -22.56 7.36 -47.28
C THR A 281 -22.71 5.87 -47.01
N TYR A 282 -22.82 5.06 -48.07
CA TYR A 282 -22.91 3.61 -47.95
C TYR A 282 -21.61 3.00 -47.39
N ALA A 283 -20.45 3.44 -47.90
CA ALA A 283 -19.14 3.00 -47.41
C ALA A 283 -18.91 3.38 -45.93
N LEU A 284 -19.27 4.62 -45.55
CA LEU A 284 -19.24 5.08 -44.16
C LEU A 284 -20.16 4.25 -43.27
N SER A 285 -21.37 3.92 -43.75
CA SER A 285 -22.32 3.07 -43.03
C SER A 285 -21.74 1.68 -42.78
N GLN A 286 -21.15 1.02 -43.80
CA GLN A 286 -20.52 -0.29 -43.63
C GLN A 286 -19.36 -0.25 -42.64
N LYS A 287 -18.49 0.77 -42.75
CA LYS A 287 -17.35 0.93 -41.83
C LYS A 287 -17.83 1.13 -40.39
N ARG A 288 -18.89 1.93 -40.19
CA ARG A 288 -19.52 2.12 -38.89
C ARG A 288 -20.10 0.82 -38.34
N GLU A 289 -20.81 0.05 -39.17
CA GLU A 289 -21.40 -1.24 -38.78
C GLU A 289 -20.32 -2.21 -38.31
N HIS A 290 -19.22 -2.30 -39.07
CA HIS A 290 -18.07 -3.15 -38.74
C HIS A 290 -17.42 -2.75 -37.41
N SER A 291 -17.14 -1.45 -37.20
CA SER A 291 -16.59 -0.98 -35.93
C SER A 291 -17.56 -1.23 -34.76
N ILE A 292 -18.88 -1.09 -34.96
CA ILE A 292 -19.86 -1.42 -33.93
C ILE A 292 -19.81 -2.90 -33.58
N THR A 293 -19.69 -3.80 -34.56
CA THR A 293 -19.56 -5.25 -34.30
C THR A 293 -18.27 -5.58 -33.56
N GLU A 294 -17.14 -4.99 -33.94
CA GLU A 294 -15.86 -5.19 -33.23
C GLU A 294 -15.93 -4.72 -31.77
N TYR A 295 -16.52 -3.55 -31.52
CA TYR A 295 -16.67 -3.06 -30.15
C TYR A 295 -17.63 -3.93 -29.32
N LYS A 296 -18.70 -4.46 -29.92
CA LYS A 296 -19.59 -5.41 -29.24
C LYS A 296 -18.85 -6.68 -28.83
N ASP A 297 -18.03 -7.24 -29.72
CA ASP A 297 -17.24 -8.43 -29.43
C ASP A 297 -16.20 -8.18 -28.33
N GLN A 298 -15.52 -7.03 -28.37
CA GLN A 298 -14.60 -6.61 -27.30
C GLN A 298 -15.30 -6.47 -25.96
N ILE A 299 -16.50 -5.88 -25.92
CA ILE A 299 -17.30 -5.77 -24.69
C ILE A 299 -17.64 -7.16 -24.13
N VAL A 300 -18.06 -8.10 -24.98
CA VAL A 300 -18.38 -9.47 -24.56
C VAL A 300 -17.13 -10.18 -24.01
N GLN A 301 -15.99 -10.03 -24.69
CA GLN A 301 -14.72 -10.62 -24.24
C GLN A 301 -14.26 -10.04 -22.89
N MET A 302 -14.34 -8.72 -22.73
CA MET A 302 -13.98 -8.03 -21.48
C MET A 302 -14.92 -8.40 -20.32
N LYS A 303 -16.22 -8.58 -20.61
CA LYS A 303 -17.18 -9.05 -19.61
C LYS A 303 -16.83 -10.47 -19.15
N LYS A 304 -16.49 -11.37 -20.08
CA LYS A 304 -16.06 -12.74 -19.75
C LYS A 304 -14.80 -12.77 -18.89
N ARG A 305 -13.79 -11.96 -19.21
CA ARG A 305 -12.56 -11.81 -18.40
C ARG A 305 -12.85 -11.26 -17.00
N THR A 306 -13.74 -10.28 -16.90
CA THR A 306 -14.12 -9.71 -15.60
C THR A 306 -14.83 -10.76 -14.74
N GLU A 307 -15.70 -11.58 -15.32
CA GLU A 307 -16.40 -12.65 -14.61
C GLU A 307 -15.43 -13.72 -14.10
N SER A 308 -14.46 -14.14 -14.92
CA SER A 308 -13.44 -15.11 -14.48
C SER A 308 -12.57 -14.58 -13.35
N LEU A 309 -12.14 -13.31 -13.45
CA LEU A 309 -11.36 -12.67 -12.37
C LEU A 309 -12.16 -12.56 -11.07
N ARG A 310 -13.47 -12.29 -11.14
CA ARG A 310 -14.33 -12.30 -9.95
C ARG A 310 -14.43 -13.68 -9.30
N GLN A 311 -14.51 -14.74 -10.10
CA GLN A 311 -14.52 -16.11 -9.60
C GLN A 311 -13.19 -16.48 -8.92
N GLU A 312 -12.06 -16.17 -9.55
CA GLU A 312 -10.74 -16.38 -8.96
C GLU A 312 -10.56 -15.60 -7.66
N PHE A 313 -10.97 -14.32 -7.64
CA PHE A 313 -10.90 -13.48 -6.45
C PHE A 313 -11.76 -14.05 -5.31
N SER A 314 -12.98 -14.51 -5.59
CA SER A 314 -13.84 -15.16 -4.61
C SER A 314 -13.21 -16.43 -4.03
N MET A 315 -12.56 -17.24 -4.89
CA MET A 315 -11.86 -18.45 -4.46
C MET A 315 -10.68 -18.13 -3.53
N ILE A 316 -9.86 -17.12 -3.88
CA ILE A 316 -8.73 -16.67 -3.06
C ILE A 316 -9.24 -16.15 -1.71
N GLN A 317 -10.29 -15.32 -1.71
CA GLN A 317 -10.88 -14.83 -0.46
C GLN A 317 -11.37 -15.96 0.46
N MET A 318 -11.99 -17.01 -0.10
CA MET A 318 -12.40 -18.18 0.68
C MET A 318 -11.18 -18.92 1.26
N LEU A 319 -10.12 -19.12 0.48
CA LEU A 319 -8.89 -19.75 0.95
C LEU A 319 -8.26 -18.94 2.09
N ASP A 320 -8.10 -17.63 1.91
CA ASP A 320 -7.53 -16.75 2.92
C ASP A 320 -8.37 -16.75 4.21
N ALA A 321 -9.70 -16.72 4.11
CA ALA A 321 -10.58 -16.81 5.26
C ALA A 321 -10.40 -18.12 6.03
N THR A 322 -10.25 -19.25 5.33
CA THR A 322 -9.99 -20.56 5.98
C THR A 322 -8.63 -20.61 6.65
N GLN A 323 -7.59 -20.07 6.01
CA GLN A 323 -6.23 -20.02 6.57
C GLN A 323 -6.18 -19.11 7.80
N LEU A 324 -6.82 -17.94 7.74
CA LEU A 324 -6.90 -17.00 8.86
C LEU A 324 -7.64 -17.61 10.06
N LYS A 325 -8.75 -18.32 9.80
CA LYS A 325 -9.46 -19.06 10.86
C LYS A 325 -8.57 -20.11 11.51
N LYS A 326 -7.82 -20.90 10.72
CA LYS A 326 -6.87 -21.90 11.23
C LYS A 326 -5.77 -21.25 12.08
N LEU A 327 -5.16 -20.17 11.58
CA LEU A 327 -4.13 -19.43 12.31
C LEU A 327 -4.65 -18.88 13.64
N THR A 328 -5.88 -18.34 13.63
CA THR A 328 -6.52 -17.78 14.83
C THR A 328 -6.75 -18.86 15.88
N ILE A 329 -7.26 -20.04 15.49
CA ILE A 329 -7.47 -21.18 16.40
C ILE A 329 -6.14 -21.64 17.00
N ILE A 330 -5.09 -21.80 16.19
CA ILE A 330 -3.77 -22.25 16.67
C ILE A 330 -3.17 -21.20 17.61
N SER A 331 -3.16 -19.93 17.21
CA SER A 331 -2.61 -18.83 18.02
C SER A 331 -3.32 -18.68 19.36
N THR A 332 -4.66 -18.73 19.37
CA THR A 332 -5.43 -18.64 20.61
C THR A 332 -5.20 -19.86 21.53
N SER A 333 -5.02 -21.05 20.98
CA SER A 333 -4.66 -22.25 21.75
C SER A 333 -3.27 -22.11 22.39
N VAL A 334 -2.26 -21.68 21.61
CA VAL A 334 -0.89 -21.45 22.11
C VAL A 334 -0.88 -20.36 23.18
N LEU A 335 -1.60 -19.25 22.98
CA LEU A 335 -1.71 -18.18 23.96
C LEU A 335 -2.34 -18.65 25.27
N LYS A 336 -3.38 -19.50 25.21
CA LYS A 336 -3.98 -20.10 26.42
C LYS A 336 -2.97 -20.95 27.19
N GLU A 337 -2.20 -21.78 26.49
CA GLU A 337 -1.18 -22.60 27.14
C GLU A 337 -0.04 -21.78 27.75
N LEU A 338 0.44 -20.76 27.05
CA LEU A 338 1.46 -19.85 27.58
C LEU A 338 0.96 -19.08 28.80
N LYS A 339 -0.30 -18.60 28.79
CA LYS A 339 -0.92 -17.98 29.97
C LYS A 339 -0.99 -18.95 31.14
N ARG A 340 -1.42 -20.20 30.92
CA ARG A 340 -1.47 -21.24 31.95
C ARG A 340 -0.09 -21.50 32.57
N ILE A 341 0.96 -21.54 31.75
CA ILE A 341 2.34 -21.70 32.24
C ILE A 341 2.78 -20.46 33.05
N SER A 342 2.47 -19.25 32.56
CA SER A 342 2.77 -18.00 33.26
C SER A 342 2.09 -17.92 34.64
N GLU A 343 0.81 -18.31 34.73
CA GLU A 343 0.07 -18.37 35.99
C GLU A 343 0.67 -19.38 36.97
N LYS A 344 1.05 -20.57 36.49
CA LYS A 344 1.76 -21.54 37.34
C LYS A 344 3.09 -21.00 37.85
N SER A 345 3.82 -20.29 36.99
CA SER A 345 5.10 -19.66 37.37
C SER A 345 4.90 -18.54 38.40
N SER A 346 3.85 -17.71 38.27
CA SER A 346 3.58 -16.64 39.22
C SER A 346 3.19 -17.19 40.60
N VAL A 347 2.38 -18.26 40.63
CA VAL A 347 2.05 -18.99 41.88
C VAL A 347 3.31 -19.62 42.51
N LEU A 348 4.19 -20.22 41.70
CA LEU A 348 5.45 -20.78 42.22
C LEU A 348 6.33 -19.70 42.84
N ILE A 349 6.45 -18.53 42.19
CA ILE A 349 7.23 -17.39 42.69
C ILE A 349 6.61 -16.82 43.97
N SER A 350 5.29 -16.71 44.05
CA SER A 350 4.62 -16.21 45.26
C SER A 350 4.81 -17.16 46.44
N LEU A 351 4.68 -18.47 46.23
CA LEU A 351 4.99 -19.50 47.22
C LEU A 351 6.45 -19.44 47.65
N LEU A 352 7.39 -19.33 46.71
CA LEU A 352 8.82 -19.21 47.02
C LEU A 352 9.10 -17.98 47.89
N ARG A 353 8.46 -16.84 47.61
CA ARG A 353 8.61 -15.61 48.40
C ARG A 353 8.07 -15.79 49.83
N MET A 354 6.88 -16.38 49.98
CA MET A 354 6.31 -16.67 51.30
C MET A 354 7.17 -17.67 52.08
N CYS A 355 7.61 -18.75 51.46
CA CYS A 355 8.49 -19.72 52.11
C CYS A 355 9.84 -19.10 52.50
N SER A 356 10.44 -18.27 51.64
CA SER A 356 11.71 -17.62 51.94
C SER A 356 11.63 -16.66 53.14
N SER A 357 10.48 -16.03 53.40
CA SER A 357 10.30 -15.20 54.60
C SER A 357 10.27 -15.98 55.91
N LEU A 358 9.99 -17.29 55.85
CA LEU A 358 9.95 -18.19 57.01
C LEU A 358 11.26 -18.96 57.22
N GLU A 359 12.24 -18.78 56.33
CA GLU A 359 13.53 -19.47 56.43
C GLU A 359 14.44 -18.80 57.47
N PRO A 360 15.19 -19.60 58.26
CA PRO A 360 16.22 -19.09 59.17
C PRO A 360 17.27 -18.25 58.43
N PHE A 361 17.72 -17.15 59.04
CA PHE A 361 18.72 -16.24 58.45
C PHE A 361 20.02 -16.94 58.01
N SER A 362 20.41 -18.02 58.71
CA SER A 362 21.56 -18.86 58.38
C SER A 362 21.46 -19.52 57.00
N LEU A 363 20.26 -19.90 56.56
CA LEU A 363 20.00 -20.48 55.24
C LEU A 363 19.89 -19.42 54.15
N THR A 364 19.36 -18.24 54.49
CA THR A 364 19.31 -17.09 53.58
C THR A 364 20.72 -16.67 53.17
N VAL A 365 21.67 -16.62 54.11
CA VAL A 365 23.08 -16.34 53.82
C VAL A 365 23.74 -17.48 53.03
N GLN A 366 23.37 -18.73 53.28
CA GLN A 366 23.89 -19.89 52.54
C GLN A 366 23.44 -19.92 51.07
N LYS A 367 22.26 -19.38 50.75
CA LYS A 367 21.77 -19.20 49.36
C LYS A 367 22.65 -18.23 48.53
N TYR A 368 23.25 -17.22 49.15
CA TYR A 368 24.11 -16.23 48.47
C TYR A 368 25.62 -16.55 48.52
N THR A 369 26.05 -17.45 49.42
CA THR A 369 27.47 -17.80 49.60
C THR A 369 27.91 -19.08 48.87
N LEU A 370 26.96 -19.86 48.32
CA LEU A 370 27.23 -21.01 47.46
C LEU A 370 27.12 -20.66 45.97
N HIS A 371 27.84 -19.62 45.54
CA HIS A 371 28.37 -19.63 44.19
C HIS A 371 29.70 -20.38 44.23
N ASP A 372 29.69 -21.55 43.58
CA ASP A 372 30.87 -22.31 43.17
C ASP A 372 31.76 -22.92 44.27
N THR A 373 31.38 -24.13 44.70
CA THR A 373 32.40 -25.14 44.99
C THR A 373 32.13 -26.37 44.14
N GLY A 374 32.91 -26.50 43.07
CA GLY A 374 32.99 -27.71 42.28
C GLY A 374 33.20 -28.96 43.16
N SER A 375 32.68 -30.09 42.67
CA SER A 375 32.86 -31.45 43.19
C SER A 375 31.73 -32.03 44.05
N ARG A 376 30.69 -32.55 43.37
CA ARG A 376 30.18 -33.91 43.67
C ARG A 376 29.35 -34.45 42.51
N ARG A 377 30.00 -34.67 41.37
CA ARG A 377 29.43 -35.50 40.31
C ARG A 377 29.98 -36.91 40.52
N ALA A 378 29.39 -37.67 41.44
CA ALA A 378 29.53 -39.11 41.48
C ALA A 378 28.30 -39.76 42.13
N PHE A 379 27.74 -40.76 41.44
CA PHE A 379 26.65 -41.67 41.83
C PHE A 379 25.20 -41.20 41.57
N SER A 380 24.70 -41.41 40.34
CA SER A 380 23.40 -42.08 40.06
C SER A 380 23.08 -42.07 38.55
N SER A 381 23.69 -43.00 37.82
CA SER A 381 23.30 -43.32 36.45
C SER A 381 22.03 -44.17 36.47
N SER A 382 20.84 -43.55 36.55
CA SER A 382 19.53 -44.08 36.09
C SER A 382 18.30 -43.39 36.69
N ILE A 383 18.25 -42.06 36.82
CA ILE A 383 17.00 -41.36 37.14
C ILE A 383 16.81 -40.18 36.20
N SER A 384 15.65 -40.20 35.54
CA SER A 384 15.16 -39.26 34.54
C SER A 384 15.34 -37.78 34.92
N GLU A 385 15.50 -36.97 33.88
CA GLU A 385 15.99 -35.59 33.82
C GLU A 385 15.20 -34.43 34.50
N PRO A 386 14.14 -34.63 35.33
CA PRO A 386 13.61 -33.54 36.17
C PRO A 386 14.23 -33.44 37.57
N PHE A 387 14.63 -34.56 38.18
CA PHE A 387 14.88 -34.61 39.63
C PHE A 387 16.29 -34.14 40.04
N VAL A 388 17.28 -34.30 39.17
CA VAL A 388 18.65 -33.84 39.42
C VAL A 388 18.73 -32.30 39.54
N LYS A 389 17.83 -31.58 38.86
CA LYS A 389 17.75 -30.11 38.94
C LYS A 389 17.17 -29.60 40.27
N LEU A 390 16.48 -30.47 41.02
CA LEU A 390 15.90 -30.16 42.33
C LEU A 390 16.77 -30.66 43.50
N ASP A 391 17.96 -31.19 43.25
CA ASP A 391 18.82 -31.78 44.30
C ASP A 391 19.19 -30.76 45.39
N ASN A 392 19.48 -29.52 45.01
CA ASN A 392 19.75 -28.44 45.96
C ASN A 392 18.50 -28.04 46.77
N PHE A 393 17.31 -28.04 46.14
CA PHE A 393 16.05 -27.83 46.83
C PHE A 393 15.80 -28.92 47.88
N TRP A 394 16.00 -30.19 47.52
CA TRP A 394 15.81 -31.31 48.45
C TRP A 394 16.83 -31.32 49.60
N LYS A 395 18.09 -30.91 49.35
CA LYS A 395 19.08 -30.73 50.42
C LYS A 395 18.64 -29.66 51.41
N GLN A 396 18.18 -28.50 50.92
CA GLN A 396 17.67 -27.43 51.78
C GLN A 396 16.43 -27.87 52.56
N PHE A 397 15.48 -28.51 51.89
CA PHE A 397 14.27 -29.05 52.53
C PHE A 397 14.62 -30.04 53.65
N ASN A 398 15.52 -30.99 53.39
CA ASN A 398 15.91 -31.99 54.38
C ASN A 398 16.67 -31.38 55.57
N TYR A 399 17.49 -30.35 55.33
CA TYR A 399 18.15 -29.61 56.40
C TYR A 399 17.13 -28.92 57.32
N ILE A 400 16.20 -28.15 56.76
CA ILE A 400 15.13 -27.48 57.53
C ILE A 400 14.27 -28.51 58.28
N LYS A 401 14.00 -29.66 57.66
CA LYS A 401 13.23 -30.74 58.30
C LYS A 401 13.99 -31.34 59.49
N ALA A 402 15.29 -31.57 59.36
CA ALA A 402 16.12 -32.07 60.45
C ALA A 402 16.20 -31.06 61.60
N ASP A 403 16.35 -29.77 61.28
CA ASP A 403 16.40 -28.69 62.25
C ASP A 403 15.08 -28.56 63.03
N ASN A 404 13.93 -28.62 62.33
CA ASN A 404 12.61 -28.66 62.98
C ASN A 404 12.45 -29.87 63.92
N ILE A 405 12.97 -31.04 63.56
CA ILE A 405 12.95 -32.22 64.43
C ILE A 405 13.81 -31.98 65.69
N PHE A 406 14.96 -31.34 65.54
CA PHE A 406 15.84 -30.99 66.65
C PHE A 406 15.17 -29.97 67.59
N MET A 407 14.64 -28.88 67.02
CA MET A 407 13.89 -27.86 67.76
C MET A 407 12.69 -28.45 68.51
N LYS A 408 11.96 -29.38 67.88
CA LYS A 408 10.85 -30.09 68.53
C LYS A 408 11.32 -30.91 69.73
N LYS A 409 12.42 -31.66 69.59
CA LYS A 409 12.99 -32.44 70.71
C LYS A 409 13.43 -31.55 71.86
N GLU A 410 14.07 -30.42 71.56
CA GLU A 410 14.51 -29.47 72.60
C GLU A 410 13.29 -28.83 73.27
N CYS A 411 12.25 -28.49 72.52
CA CYS A 411 10.99 -27.99 73.06
C CYS A 411 10.29 -29.03 73.97
N ASP A 412 10.27 -30.30 73.57
CA ASP A 412 9.72 -31.39 74.37
C ASP A 412 10.53 -31.59 75.66
N LYS A 413 11.86 -31.50 75.59
CA LYS A 413 12.77 -31.57 76.73
C LYS A 413 12.57 -30.41 77.70
N LEU A 414 12.54 -29.17 77.20
CA LEU A 414 12.27 -27.98 78.00
C LEU A 414 10.87 -28.01 78.62
N SER A 415 9.88 -28.52 77.89
CA SER A 415 8.52 -28.73 78.42
C SER A 415 8.52 -29.74 79.56
N PHE A 416 9.26 -30.84 79.42
CA PHE A 416 9.44 -31.83 80.48
C PHE A 416 10.18 -31.27 81.69
N GLU A 417 11.28 -30.55 81.48
CA GLU A 417 12.02 -29.85 82.55
C GLU A 417 11.15 -28.81 83.25
N ASN A 418 10.38 -28.01 82.50
CA ASN A 418 9.45 -27.04 83.08
C ASN A 418 8.36 -27.74 83.91
N LYS A 419 7.84 -28.88 83.44
CA LYS A 419 6.90 -29.70 84.20
C LYS A 419 7.55 -30.24 85.48
N GLN A 420 8.80 -30.69 85.43
CA GLN A 420 9.55 -31.09 86.62
C GLN A 420 9.77 -29.92 87.58
N LEU A 421 10.27 -28.78 87.11
CA LEU A 421 10.48 -27.58 87.91
C LEU A 421 9.19 -27.08 88.56
N ARG A 422 8.06 -27.07 87.83
CA ARG A 422 6.74 -26.75 88.38
C ARG A 422 6.33 -27.72 89.48
N ASN A 423 6.63 -29.02 89.33
CA ASN A 423 6.36 -30.02 90.35
C ASN A 423 7.29 -29.83 91.57
N THR A 424 8.59 -29.61 91.38
CA THR A 424 9.55 -29.33 92.45
C THR A 424 9.18 -28.06 93.20
N LEU A 425 8.76 -27.01 92.49
CA LEU A 425 8.28 -25.75 93.09
C LEU A 425 7.00 -25.97 93.90
N ARG A 426 6.05 -26.78 93.40
CA ARG A 426 4.87 -27.22 94.17
C ARG A 426 5.28 -27.97 95.43
N THR A 427 6.20 -28.92 95.34
CA THR A 427 6.70 -29.68 96.50
C THR A 427 7.42 -28.78 97.50
N TYR A 428 8.27 -27.86 97.03
CA TYR A 428 8.96 -26.88 97.86
C TYR A 428 7.99 -25.96 98.60
N LEU A 429 6.97 -25.42 97.90
CA LEU A 429 5.91 -24.64 98.51
C LEU A 429 5.13 -25.44 99.57
N LEU A 430 4.83 -26.72 99.30
CA LEU A 430 4.20 -27.62 100.28
C LEU A 430 5.09 -27.89 101.50
N THR A 431 6.41 -28.01 101.33
CA THR A 431 7.36 -28.21 102.44
C THR A 431 7.64 -26.93 103.24
N VAL A 432 7.72 -25.76 102.60
CA VAL A 432 7.86 -24.45 103.29
C VAL A 432 6.57 -24.06 104.01
N SER A 433 5.41 -24.42 103.46
CA SER A 433 4.13 -24.32 104.18
C SER A 433 4.00 -25.30 105.35
N ARG A 434 4.94 -26.24 105.50
CA ARG A 434 5.08 -27.15 106.65
C ARG A 434 6.39 -26.87 107.40
N THR A 435 6.54 -25.64 107.89
CA THR A 435 7.31 -25.36 109.11
C THR A 435 6.35 -24.78 110.17
N PRO A 436 6.54 -25.16 111.45
CA PRO A 436 5.44 -25.45 112.35
C PRO A 436 4.95 -24.21 113.09
N THR A 437 3.69 -23.84 112.87
CA THR A 437 2.94 -23.04 113.83
C THR A 437 2.74 -23.85 115.10
N ALA A 438 3.22 -23.26 116.20
CA ALA A 438 3.02 -23.74 117.55
C ALA A 438 1.55 -24.09 117.81
N ARG A 439 1.36 -25.23 118.50
CA ARG A 439 0.09 -25.72 119.06
C ARG A 439 -0.65 -24.61 119.81
N PRO A 440 -1.98 -24.47 119.64
CA PRO A 440 -2.85 -24.01 120.71
C PRO A 440 -3.20 -25.19 121.61
N LEU A 441 -2.97 -25.00 122.91
CA LEU A 441 -3.61 -25.76 123.97
C LEU A 441 -5.13 -25.61 123.84
N THR A 442 -5.88 -26.73 123.84
CA THR A 442 -6.72 -27.16 124.97
C THR A 442 -7.56 -28.38 124.58
N SER A 443 -7.35 -29.46 125.34
CA SER A 443 -8.35 -30.46 125.74
C SER A 443 -9.24 -29.82 126.84
N ILE A 444 -10.52 -30.14 127.11
CA ILE A 444 -11.17 -31.39 127.56
C ILE A 444 -12.71 -31.14 127.71
N SER A 445 -13.54 -32.20 127.57
CA SER A 445 -14.89 -32.50 128.11
C SER A 445 -16.06 -31.55 127.80
N VAL A 446 -17.27 -31.99 127.43
CA VAL A 446 -18.08 -33.19 127.79
C VAL A 446 -18.74 -33.77 126.55
#